data_AF-A0A7H8IWQ0-F1
#
_entry.id   AF-A0A7H8IWQ0-F1
#
_cell.length_a   1.000
_cell.length_b   1.000
_cell.length_c   1.000
_cell.angle_alpha   90.00
_cell.angle_beta   90.00
_cell.angle_gamma   90.00
#
_symmetry.space_group_name_H-M   'P 1'
#
loop_
_entity.id
_entity.type
_entity.pdbx_description
1 polymer ?
#
loop_
_entity_poly.entity_id
_entity_poly.type
_entity_poly.pdbx_seq_one_letter_code
_entity_poly.pdbx_strand_id
1 'polypeptide(L)'
;MRTGKPVYEHLFGLPLWEDFAAEPGLSESFQEWMSRKTTLLAPSFTDGYDWSGVRHVMDLGGGCGTLLAALLDSAPFLRGTLLELPETAVGAFGELSATSAANRISVVGGSFFDPLPTGAELMLFGG
;
A
#
# COMPACT_ATOMS: atom_id res chain seq x y z
N MET A 1 -14.75 0.93 -29.15
CA MET A 1 -15.80 -0.01 -28.69
C MET A 1 -15.83 0.02 -27.17
N ARG A 2 -17.03 -0.11 -26.60
CA ARG A 2 -17.40 0.29 -25.23
C ARG A 2 -17.70 -0.98 -24.42
N THR A 3 -16.77 -1.44 -23.61
CA THR A 3 -16.98 -2.50 -22.62
C THR A 3 -16.21 -2.08 -21.38
N GLY A 4 -16.90 -1.58 -20.35
CA GLY A 4 -16.28 -1.16 -19.09
C GLY A 4 -15.76 -2.34 -18.26
N LYS A 5 -14.93 -3.21 -18.86
CA LYS A 5 -14.26 -4.34 -18.22
C LYS A 5 -12.75 -4.24 -18.50
N PRO A 6 -11.87 -4.61 -17.55
CA PRO A 6 -10.43 -4.58 -17.76
C PRO A 6 -10.03 -5.42 -18.97
N VAL A 7 -9.20 -4.87 -19.85
CA VAL A 7 -8.75 -5.53 -21.10
C VAL A 7 -7.89 -6.79 -20.82
N TYR A 8 -7.32 -6.90 -19.63
CA TYR A 8 -6.44 -7.98 -19.22
C TYR A 8 -7.14 -9.35 -19.19
N GLU A 9 -8.35 -9.41 -18.61
CA GLU A 9 -9.18 -10.63 -18.55
C GLU A 9 -9.51 -11.17 -19.94
N HIS A 10 -9.60 -10.29 -20.95
CA HIS A 10 -9.95 -10.69 -22.31
C HIS A 10 -8.75 -11.26 -23.10
N LEU A 11 -7.52 -10.95 -22.68
CA LEU A 11 -6.30 -11.38 -23.36
C LEU A 11 -5.66 -12.62 -22.69
N PHE A 12 -5.78 -12.75 -21.37
CA PHE A 12 -5.08 -13.79 -20.61
C PHE A 12 -6.00 -14.77 -19.86
N GLY A 13 -7.32 -14.52 -19.85
CA GLY A 13 -8.32 -15.47 -19.35
C GLY A 13 -8.50 -15.50 -17.83
N LEU A 14 -7.71 -14.71 -17.07
CA LEU A 14 -7.81 -14.54 -15.62
C LEU A 14 -7.87 -13.05 -15.24
N PRO A 15 -8.47 -12.69 -14.08
CA PRO A 15 -8.33 -11.38 -13.47
C PRO A 15 -6.84 -11.07 -13.23
N LEU A 16 -6.43 -9.81 -13.46
CA LEU A 16 -5.04 -9.34 -13.32
C LEU A 16 -4.37 -9.77 -12.00
N TRP A 17 -5.15 -9.81 -10.92
CA TRP A 17 -4.69 -10.19 -9.59
C TRP A 17 -4.49 -11.71 -9.40
N GLU A 18 -5.21 -12.54 -10.15
CA GLU A 18 -5.04 -14.00 -10.13
C GLU A 18 -3.81 -14.44 -10.93
N ASP A 19 -3.46 -13.73 -12.00
CA ASP A 19 -2.21 -13.97 -12.76
C ASP A 19 -0.97 -13.54 -11.96
N PHE A 20 -1.03 -12.40 -11.25
CA PHE A 20 0.08 -11.98 -10.37
C PHE A 20 0.31 -12.91 -9.17
N ALA A 21 -0.74 -13.59 -8.69
CA ALA A 21 -0.61 -14.63 -7.66
C ALA A 21 -0.03 -15.95 -8.22
N ALA A 22 -0.18 -16.20 -9.52
CA ALA A 22 0.31 -17.41 -10.19
C ALA A 22 1.80 -17.34 -10.60
N GLU A 23 2.35 -16.13 -10.79
CA GLU A 23 3.75 -15.91 -11.19
C GLU A 23 4.53 -14.98 -10.23
N PRO A 24 5.21 -15.55 -9.21
CA PRO A 24 5.90 -14.79 -8.17
C PRO A 24 6.92 -13.76 -8.69
N GLY A 25 7.66 -14.08 -9.76
CA GLY A 25 8.67 -13.17 -10.34
C GLY A 25 8.09 -11.95 -11.07
N LEU A 26 6.87 -12.05 -11.61
CA LEU A 26 6.14 -10.92 -12.17
C LEU A 26 5.59 -10.01 -11.08
N SER A 27 5.18 -10.59 -9.95
CA SER A 27 4.73 -9.85 -8.78
C SER A 27 5.84 -9.00 -8.16
N GLU A 28 7.05 -9.57 -7.98
CA GLU A 28 8.22 -8.84 -7.45
C GLU A 28 8.65 -7.67 -8.36
N SER A 29 8.82 -7.91 -9.67
CA SER A 29 9.23 -6.85 -10.60
C SER A 29 8.20 -5.74 -10.75
N PHE A 30 6.90 -6.07 -10.64
CA PHE A 30 5.82 -5.09 -10.62
C PHE A 30 5.81 -4.28 -9.32
N GLN A 31 6.00 -4.93 -8.17
CA GLN A 31 6.12 -4.28 -6.87
C GLN A 31 7.32 -3.33 -6.81
N GLU A 32 8.49 -3.73 -7.33
CA GLU A 32 9.66 -2.85 -7.44
C GLU A 32 9.38 -1.61 -8.29
N TRP A 33 8.72 -1.80 -9.44
CA TRP A 33 8.36 -0.68 -10.32
C TRP A 33 7.36 0.28 -9.65
N MET A 34 6.37 -0.27 -8.94
CA MET A 34 5.39 0.49 -8.18
C MET A 34 6.04 1.24 -7.00
N SER A 35 6.88 0.59 -6.21
CA SER A 35 7.65 1.22 -5.12
C SER A 35 8.48 2.41 -5.61
N ARG A 36 9.14 2.27 -6.77
CA ARG A 36 9.92 3.36 -7.37
C ARG A 36 9.06 4.54 -7.80
N LYS A 37 7.86 4.28 -8.35
CA LYS A 37 6.89 5.33 -8.67
C LYS A 37 6.34 6.01 -7.43
N THR A 38 5.99 5.24 -6.41
CA THR A 38 5.45 5.73 -5.14
C THR A 38 6.47 6.61 -4.41
N THR A 39 7.75 6.25 -4.44
CA THR A 39 8.84 7.09 -3.93
C THR A 39 8.87 8.47 -4.62
N LEU A 40 8.61 8.53 -5.93
CA LEU A 40 8.58 9.80 -6.67
C LEU A 40 7.34 10.66 -6.34
N LEU A 41 6.23 10.03 -5.94
CA LEU A 41 4.98 10.70 -5.58
C LEU A 41 4.90 11.07 -4.10
N ALA A 42 5.69 10.43 -3.23
CA ALA A 42 5.68 10.65 -1.79
C ALA A 42 5.76 12.13 -1.38
N PRO A 43 6.63 12.99 -1.98
CA PRO A 43 6.66 14.41 -1.66
C PRO A 43 5.33 15.14 -1.88
N SER A 44 4.52 14.71 -2.86
CA SER A 44 3.21 15.31 -3.11
C SER A 44 2.20 14.96 -2.00
N PHE A 45 2.36 13.82 -1.34
CA PHE A 45 1.56 13.45 -0.18
C PHE A 45 2.07 14.09 1.11
N THR A 46 3.40 14.19 1.29
CA THR A 46 3.98 14.79 2.50
C THR A 46 3.80 16.30 2.53
N ASP A 47 3.99 16.98 1.40
CA ASP A 47 4.01 18.44 1.33
C ASP A 47 2.67 19.02 0.84
N GLY A 48 1.83 18.19 0.21
CA GLY A 48 0.52 18.60 -0.32
C GLY A 48 -0.62 18.61 0.69
N TYR A 49 -0.39 18.17 1.93
CA TYR A 49 -1.40 18.08 2.99
C TYR A 49 -0.80 18.50 4.35
N ASP A 50 -1.58 19.20 5.17
CA ASP A 50 -1.17 19.53 6.55
C ASP A 50 -1.47 18.36 7.50
N TRP A 51 -0.43 17.61 7.84
CA TRP A 51 -0.50 16.45 8.71
C TRP A 51 -0.60 16.79 10.20
N SER A 52 -0.42 18.05 10.61
CA SER A 52 -0.28 18.42 12.03
C SER A 52 -1.48 18.05 12.92
N GLY A 53 -2.68 17.95 12.34
CA GLY A 53 -3.91 17.52 13.01
C GLY A 53 -4.18 16.03 13.00
N VAL A 54 -3.37 15.23 12.30
CA VAL A 54 -3.56 13.78 12.15
C VAL A 54 -2.53 13.03 13.00
N ARG A 55 -2.96 11.96 13.66
CA ARG A 55 -2.11 11.10 14.50
C ARG A 55 -1.99 9.70 13.98
N HIS A 56 -3.00 9.20 13.27
CA HIS A 56 -3.01 7.84 12.74
C HIS A 56 -3.59 7.80 11.33
N VAL A 57 -2.80 7.28 10.38
CA VAL A 57 -3.19 7.03 9.00
C VAL A 57 -3.31 5.54 8.71
N MET A 58 -4.21 5.15 7.83
CA MET A 58 -4.32 3.78 7.30
C MET A 58 -4.10 3.77 5.80
N ASP A 59 -3.11 3.01 5.32
CA ASP A 59 -2.85 2.76 3.92
C ASP A 59 -3.56 1.48 3.49
N LEU A 60 -4.55 1.61 2.59
CA LEU A 60 -5.43 0.53 2.16
C LEU A 60 -4.94 0.00 0.81
N GLY A 61 -4.45 -1.25 0.79
CA GLY A 61 -3.88 -1.82 -0.43
C GLY A 61 -2.56 -1.17 -0.84
N GLY A 62 -1.73 -0.78 0.14
CA GLY A 62 -0.49 -0.04 -0.07
C GLY A 62 0.70 -0.89 -0.57
N GLY A 63 0.48 -2.16 -0.92
CA GLY A 63 1.51 -3.10 -1.36
C GLY A 63 2.57 -3.31 -0.28
N CYS A 64 3.83 -3.04 -0.59
CA CYS A 64 4.91 -3.14 0.39
C CYS A 64 4.99 -1.97 1.40
N GLY A 65 4.08 -0.99 1.31
CA GLY A 65 3.98 0.11 2.27
C GLY A 65 5.03 1.23 2.09
N THR A 66 5.67 1.32 0.91
CA THR A 66 6.66 2.35 0.61
C THR A 66 6.10 3.77 0.83
N LEU A 67 4.85 4.03 0.44
CA LEU A 67 4.20 5.33 0.66
C LEU A 67 4.07 5.65 2.15
N LEU A 68 3.51 4.69 2.90
CA LEU A 68 3.29 4.84 4.33
C LEU A 68 4.61 5.08 5.08
N ALA A 69 5.67 4.35 4.75
CA ALA A 69 6.98 4.55 5.35
C ALA A 69 7.53 5.95 5.08
N ALA A 70 7.52 6.40 3.82
CA ALA A 70 8.00 7.73 3.45
C ALA A 70 7.20 8.85 4.13
N LEU A 71 5.88 8.70 4.22
CA LEU A 71 5.03 9.65 4.93
C LEU A 71 5.40 9.72 6.41
N LEU A 72 5.52 8.58 7.09
CA LEU A 72 5.86 8.55 8.50
C LEU A 72 7.27 9.07 8.78
N ASP A 73 8.22 8.89 7.87
CA ASP A 73 9.56 9.50 7.99
C ASP A 73 9.50 11.03 7.91
N SER A 74 8.65 11.59 7.04
CA SER A 74 8.46 13.05 6.93
C SER A 74 7.69 13.66 8.10
N ALA A 75 6.82 12.87 8.75
CA ALA A 75 5.95 13.30 9.85
C ALA A 75 6.15 12.40 11.08
N PRO A 76 7.15 12.70 11.94
CA PRO A 76 7.54 11.82 13.07
C PRO A 76 6.44 11.58 14.12
N PHE A 77 5.42 12.43 14.16
CA PHE A 77 4.29 12.35 15.09
C PHE A 77 3.18 11.39 14.62
N LEU A 78 3.22 10.94 13.36
CA LEU A 78 2.26 10.00 12.78
C LEU A 78 2.57 8.56 13.18
N ARG A 79 1.51 7.78 13.33
CA ARG A 79 1.50 6.32 13.30
C ARG A 79 0.73 5.84 12.08
N GLY A 80 1.00 4.62 11.66
CA GLY A 80 0.49 4.07 10.42
C GLY A 80 -0.05 2.65 10.60
N THR A 81 -1.11 2.32 9.86
CA THR A 81 -1.51 0.94 9.62
C THR A 81 -1.48 0.66 8.13
N LEU A 82 -0.78 -0.38 7.70
CA LEU A 82 -0.91 -0.93 6.36
C LEU A 82 -1.92 -2.07 6.41
N LEU A 83 -3.00 -1.97 5.63
CA LEU A 83 -3.92 -3.08 5.39
C LEU A 83 -3.67 -3.63 3.99
N GLU A 84 -3.30 -4.90 3.91
CA GLU A 84 -3.03 -5.62 2.67
C GLU A 84 -3.56 -7.04 2.72
N LEU A 85 -3.65 -7.70 1.57
CA LEU A 85 -4.01 -9.11 1.55
C LEU A 85 -3.00 -9.94 2.38
N PRO A 86 -3.43 -11.03 3.04
CA PRO A 86 -2.58 -11.76 3.99
C PRO A 86 -1.21 -12.15 3.45
N GLU A 87 -1.13 -12.64 2.20
CA GLU A 87 0.14 -12.96 1.55
C GLU A 87 1.05 -11.75 1.33
N THR A 88 0.52 -10.63 0.84
CA THR A 88 1.26 -9.39 0.60
C THR A 88 1.71 -8.75 1.91
N ALA A 89 0.86 -8.80 2.94
CA ALA A 89 1.16 -8.26 4.26
C ALA A 89 2.41 -8.90 4.90
N VAL A 90 2.67 -10.19 4.65
CA VAL A 90 3.88 -10.87 5.14
C VAL A 90 5.15 -10.26 4.52
N GLY A 91 5.16 -10.05 3.21
CA GLY A 91 6.28 -9.41 2.50
C GLY A 91 6.48 -7.97 2.96
N ALA A 92 5.39 -7.20 3.01
CA ALA A 92 5.40 -5.81 3.45
C ALA A 92 5.92 -5.66 4.89
N PHE A 93 5.56 -6.57 5.80
CA PHE A 93 6.10 -6.56 7.16
C PHE A 93 7.63 -6.70 7.18
N GLY A 94 8.19 -7.56 6.35
CA GLY A 94 9.65 -7.73 6.21
C GLY A 94 10.33 -6.44 5.77
N GLU A 95 9.82 -5.81 4.71
CA GLU A 95 10.35 -4.54 4.18
C GLU A 95 10.22 -3.39 5.19
N LEU A 96 9.03 -3.21 5.76
CA LEU A 96 8.74 -2.13 6.69
C LEU A 96 9.51 -2.24 8.01
N SER A 97 9.80 -3.46 8.46
CA SER A 97 10.61 -3.71 9.66
C SER A 97 12.05 -3.19 9.53
N ALA A 98 12.57 -3.04 8.31
CA ALA A 98 13.90 -2.50 8.05
C ALA A 98 13.94 -0.95 8.00
N THR A 99 12.79 -0.28 8.08
CA THR A 99 12.68 1.19 7.97
C THR A 99 12.86 1.87 9.33
N SER A 100 13.21 3.17 9.33
CA SER A 100 13.21 4.02 10.52
C SER A 100 11.83 4.18 11.17
N ALA A 101 10.77 4.01 10.37
CA ALA A 101 9.39 4.13 10.82
C ALA A 101 8.80 2.84 11.43
N ALA A 102 9.53 1.72 11.44
CA ALA A 102 9.03 0.39 11.82
C ALA A 102 8.21 0.39 13.13
N ASN A 103 8.71 1.05 14.19
CA ASN A 103 8.05 1.10 15.51
C ASN A 103 6.72 1.89 15.53
N ARG A 104 6.38 2.57 14.43
CA ARG A 104 5.17 3.37 14.26
C ARG A 104 4.22 2.79 13.22
N ILE A 105 4.56 1.67 12.60
CA ILE A 105 3.74 1.00 11.59
C ILE A 105 3.22 -0.32 12.15
N SER A 106 1.94 -0.59 11.94
CA SER A 106 1.33 -1.91 12.13
C SER A 106 0.90 -2.45 10.77
N VAL A 107 1.25 -3.71 10.48
CA VAL A 107 0.83 -4.38 9.24
C VAL A 107 -0.29 -5.35 9.58
N VAL A 108 -1.41 -5.24 8.86
CA VAL A 108 -2.60 -6.06 9.06
C VAL A 108 -2.91 -6.79 7.76
N GLY A 109 -3.00 -8.11 7.84
CA GLY A 109 -3.49 -8.95 6.75
C GLY A 109 -5.02 -9.00 6.76
N GLY A 110 -5.67 -8.60 5.67
CA GLY A 110 -7.12 -8.60 5.55
C GLY A 110 -7.63 -7.95 4.27
N SER A 111 -8.95 -8.00 4.07
CA SER A 111 -9.61 -7.33 2.97
C SER A 111 -10.20 -6.01 3.43
N PHE A 112 -10.07 -4.95 2.63
CA PHE A 112 -10.74 -3.68 2.92
C PHE A 112 -12.26 -3.73 2.68
N PHE A 113 -12.79 -4.81 2.10
CA PHE A 113 -14.23 -5.06 2.00
C PHE A 113 -14.83 -5.60 3.30
N ASP A 114 -13.98 -6.08 4.22
CA ASP A 114 -14.36 -6.47 5.57
C ASP A 114 -14.32 -5.27 6.52
N PRO A 115 -14.86 -5.39 7.76
CA PRO A 115 -14.75 -4.32 8.75
C PRO A 115 -13.29 -3.89 8.97
N LEU A 116 -13.03 -2.60 8.73
CA LEU A 116 -11.69 -2.02 8.84
C LEU A 116 -11.25 -1.90 10.32
N PRO A 117 -9.94 -1.98 10.61
CA PRO A 117 -9.42 -1.65 11.92
C PRO A 117 -9.81 -0.22 12.32
N THR A 118 -10.22 -0.04 13.57
CA THR A 118 -10.62 1.27 14.10
C THR A 118 -9.41 2.11 14.50
N GLY A 119 -9.56 3.43 14.53
CA GLY A 119 -8.59 4.35 15.13
C GLY A 119 -7.77 5.19 14.13
N ALA A 120 -7.83 4.86 12.83
CA ALA A 120 -7.30 5.73 11.80
C ALA A 120 -8.21 6.95 11.61
N GLU A 121 -7.59 8.12 11.51
CA GLU A 121 -8.25 9.41 11.30
C GLU A 121 -8.27 9.78 9.80
N LEU A 122 -7.38 9.16 9.01
CA LEU A 122 -7.27 9.36 7.57
C LEU A 122 -6.92 8.05 6.87
N MET A 123 -7.52 7.82 5.70
CA MET A 123 -7.24 6.67 4.83
C MET A 123 -6.52 7.12 3.56
N LEU A 124 -5.45 6.40 3.20
CA LEU A 124 -4.70 6.59 1.96
C LEU A 124 -5.12 5.53 0.95
N PHE A 125 -5.24 5.97 -0.31
CA PHE A 125 -5.39 5.12 -1.49
C PHE A 125 -4.38 5.61 -2.53
N GLY A 126 -3.35 4.83 -2.82
CA GLY A 126 -2.27 5.26 -3.71
C GLY A 126 -1.37 4.16 -4.27
N GLY A 127 -1.76 2.89 -4.10
CA GLY A 127 -1.14 1.74 -4.77
C GLY A 127 -1.52 1.64 -6.24
#